data_AF-A0A965GTA1-F1
#
_entry.id   AF-A0A965GTA1-F1
#
_cell.length_a   1.000
_cell.length_b   1.000
_cell.length_c   1.000
_cell.angle_alpha   90.00
_cell.angle_beta   90.00
_cell.angle_gamma   90.00
#
_symmetry.space_group_name_H-M   'P 1'
#
loop_
_entity.id
_entity.type
_entity.pdbx_description
1 polymer ?
#
loop_
_entity_poly.entity_id
_entity_poly.type
_entity_poly.pdbx_seq_one_letter_code
_entity_poly.pdbx_strand_id
1 'polypeptide(L)'
;MKTYGYEVPFRSSLVTTGLGTVLVSFFGGFVMNLAAITAALNANEHAHKDPNKRWLASVSGGVVYLIFAIFAGVAIAFVYQTPRELLLAASGLALLPTIVNSFASMTENVQQRIPAVITFLVASSAVTFFSVGAAFWAILTGLAVLGLLKLKKPKFLK
;
A
#
# COMPACT_ATOMS: atom_id res chain seq x y z
N MET A 1 7.35 6.76 -5.48
CA MET A 1 7.86 8.13 -5.26
C MET A 1 9.19 8.39 -5.97
N LYS A 2 10.21 7.52 -5.86
CA LYS A 2 11.46 7.67 -6.63
C LYS A 2 11.26 7.76 -8.14
N THR A 3 10.33 6.98 -8.70
CA THR A 3 9.93 7.06 -10.12
C THR A 3 9.40 8.44 -10.54
N TYR A 4 8.90 9.22 -9.58
CA TYR A 4 8.42 10.59 -9.79
C TYR A 4 9.47 11.66 -9.41
N GLY A 5 10.72 11.27 -9.15
CA GLY A 5 11.80 12.19 -8.77
C GLY A 5 11.77 12.67 -7.32
N TYR A 6 10.91 12.11 -6.47
CA TYR A 6 10.84 12.46 -5.05
C TYR A 6 11.65 11.52 -4.18
N GLU A 7 12.54 12.08 -3.37
CA GLU A 7 13.21 11.38 -2.27
C GLU A 7 12.38 11.55 -0.99
N VAL A 8 11.82 10.44 -0.50
CA VAL A 8 10.93 10.46 0.67
C VAL A 8 11.74 10.16 1.92
N PRO A 9 11.72 11.04 2.95
CA PRO A 9 12.40 10.78 4.21
C PRO A 9 11.68 9.65 4.96
N PHE A 10 12.27 8.45 4.95
CA PHE A 10 11.67 7.22 5.51
C PHE A 10 11.32 7.37 6.99
N ARG A 11 12.26 7.86 7.81
CA ARG A 11 12.06 8.03 9.26
C ARG A 11 10.92 8.98 9.56
N SER A 12 10.94 10.18 8.96
CA SER A 12 9.89 11.18 9.19
C SER A 12 8.52 10.68 8.75
N SER A 13 8.44 9.97 7.62
CA SER A 13 7.17 9.42 7.11
C SER A 13 6.59 8.35 8.04
N LEU A 14 7.42 7.49 8.64
CA LEU A 14 6.97 6.50 9.62
C LEU A 14 6.54 7.15 10.93
N VAL A 15 7.28 8.16 11.41
CA VAL A 15 6.95 8.86 12.65
C VAL A 15 5.63 9.60 12.51
N THR A 16 5.35 10.25 11.37
CA THR A 16 4.09 10.97 11.16
C THR A 16 2.90 10.02 11.10
N THR A 17 2.98 8.88 10.40
CA THR A 17 1.88 7.90 10.38
C THR A 17 1.68 7.22 11.73
N GLY A 18 2.76 6.98 12.47
CA GLY A 18 2.71 6.44 13.83
C GLY A 18 2.04 7.40 14.81
N LEU A 19 2.48 8.65 14.85
CA LEU A 19 1.85 9.70 15.67
C LEU A 19 0.39 9.90 15.30
N GLY A 20 0.09 9.92 14.00
CA GLY A 20 -1.29 9.97 13.54
C GLY A 20 -2.12 8.79 14.07
N THR A 21 -1.59 7.57 13.99
CA THR A 21 -2.26 6.37 14.53
C THR A 21 -2.54 6.52 16.02
N VAL A 22 -1.56 6.99 16.81
CA VAL A 22 -1.75 7.24 18.25
C VAL A 22 -2.88 8.23 18.49
N LEU A 23 -2.90 9.35 17.77
CA LEU A 23 -3.94 10.36 17.89
C LEU A 23 -5.33 9.80 17.55
N VAL A 24 -5.44 9.09 16.43
CA VAL A 24 -6.71 8.54 15.95
C VAL A 24 -7.20 7.38 16.82
N SER A 25 -6.30 6.64 17.48
CA SER A 25 -6.65 5.56 18.40
C SER A 25 -7.49 6.03 19.59
N PHE A 26 -7.27 7.26 20.09
CA PHE A 26 -8.09 7.83 21.17
C PHE A 26 -9.55 8.03 20.77
N PHE A 27 -9.83 8.17 19.48
CA PHE A 27 -11.18 8.32 18.93
C PHE A 27 -11.74 6.99 18.38
N GLY A 28 -11.11 5.86 18.72
CA GLY A 28 -11.51 4.53 18.25
C GLY A 28 -11.15 4.24 16.79
N GLY A 29 -10.27 5.03 16.18
CA GLY A 29 -9.85 4.79 14.81
C GLY A 29 -8.72 3.76 14.70
N PHE A 30 -8.53 3.28 13.46
CA PHE A 30 -7.60 2.19 13.14
C PHE A 30 -6.20 2.71 12.77
N VAL A 31 -5.29 1.77 12.50
CA VAL A 31 -3.92 2.06 12.06
C VAL A 31 -3.91 2.93 10.80
N MET A 32 -3.20 4.06 10.86
CA MET A 32 -2.93 4.91 9.70
C MET A 32 -1.59 4.54 9.06
N ASN A 33 -1.59 4.42 7.73
CA ASN A 33 -0.43 4.05 6.93
C ASN A 33 -0.33 4.90 5.65
N LEU A 34 0.75 4.72 4.89
CA LEU A 34 0.95 5.39 3.62
C LEU A 34 0.12 4.73 2.51
N ALA A 35 -0.72 5.52 1.84
CA ALA A 35 -1.49 5.08 0.68
C ALA A 35 -0.67 5.23 -0.62
N ALA A 36 -0.08 4.14 -1.09
CA ALA A 36 0.83 4.17 -2.26
C ALA A 36 0.16 4.66 -3.55
N ILE A 37 -1.08 4.25 -3.82
CA ILE A 37 -1.84 4.64 -5.03
C ILE A 37 -2.16 6.13 -4.98
N THR A 38 -2.73 6.61 -3.88
CA THR A 38 -3.05 8.02 -3.66
C THR A 38 -1.79 8.89 -3.74
N ALA A 39 -0.68 8.43 -3.16
CA ALA A 39 0.60 9.13 -3.26
C ALA A 39 1.10 9.20 -4.71
N ALA A 40 0.97 8.14 -5.50
CA ALA A 40 1.35 8.14 -6.91
C ALA A 40 0.48 9.08 -7.75
N LEU A 41 -0.83 9.10 -7.52
CA LEU A 41 -1.77 10.01 -8.19
C LEU A 41 -1.43 11.47 -7.88
N ASN A 42 -1.21 11.80 -6.61
CA ASN A 42 -0.90 13.17 -6.20
C ASN A 42 0.52 13.61 -6.61
N ALA A 43 1.44 12.67 -6.81
CA ALA A 43 2.80 12.96 -7.27
C ALA A 43 2.92 13.13 -8.79
N ASN A 44 1.87 12.80 -9.56
CA ASN A 44 1.84 12.85 -11.01
C ASN A 44 1.87 14.31 -11.54
N GLU A 45 2.38 14.53 -12.75
CA GLU A 45 2.36 15.82 -13.45
C GLU A 45 0.98 16.42 -13.64
N HIS A 46 -0.08 15.60 -13.67
CA HIS A 46 -1.45 16.08 -13.72
C HIS A 46 -1.91 16.81 -12.44
N ALA A 47 -1.26 16.58 -11.29
CA ALA A 47 -1.63 17.24 -10.04
C ALA A 47 -1.24 18.73 -10.05
N HIS A 48 -0.04 19.04 -10.56
CA HIS A 48 0.43 20.41 -10.76
C HIS A 48 1.67 20.41 -11.66
N LYS A 49 1.83 21.45 -12.51
CA LYS A 49 2.98 21.62 -13.40
C LYS A 49 4.30 21.71 -12.62
N ASP A 50 4.33 22.55 -11.59
CA ASP A 50 5.45 22.66 -10.64
C ASP A 50 5.46 21.48 -9.65
N PRO A 51 6.51 20.62 -9.65
CA PRO A 51 6.67 19.50 -8.73
C PRO A 51 6.60 19.92 -7.25
N ASN A 52 7.15 21.08 -6.89
CA ASN A 52 7.20 21.54 -5.50
C ASN A 52 5.83 21.96 -4.94
N LYS A 53 4.80 22.04 -5.80
CA LYS A 53 3.42 22.39 -5.44
C LYS A 53 2.45 21.22 -5.53
N ARG A 54 2.90 20.02 -5.91
CA ARG A 54 2.03 18.84 -6.03
C ARG A 54 1.43 18.38 -4.70
N TRP A 55 2.05 18.75 -3.57
CA TRP A 55 1.49 18.49 -2.23
C TRP A 55 0.10 19.10 -2.01
N LEU A 56 -0.26 20.16 -2.75
CA LEU A 56 -1.59 20.77 -2.67
C LEU A 56 -2.69 19.76 -3.01
N ALA A 57 -2.46 18.84 -3.94
CA ALA A 57 -3.43 17.80 -4.29
C ALA A 57 -3.69 16.84 -3.12
N SER A 58 -2.64 16.50 -2.37
CA SER A 58 -2.79 15.69 -1.16
C SER A 58 -3.54 16.42 -0.05
N VAL A 59 -3.28 17.72 0.12
CA VAL A 59 -3.95 18.52 1.16
C VAL A 59 -5.42 18.77 0.81
N SER A 60 -5.72 19.16 -0.44
CA SER A 60 -7.10 19.33 -0.88
C SER A 60 -7.88 18.02 -0.81
N GLY A 61 -7.28 16.90 -1.24
CA GLY A 61 -7.87 15.57 -1.10
C GLY A 61 -8.15 15.19 0.36
N GLY A 62 -7.23 15.50 1.28
CA GLY A 62 -7.42 15.31 2.72
C GLY A 62 -8.58 16.12 3.29
N VAL A 63 -8.70 17.40 2.92
CA VAL A 63 -9.83 18.24 3.32
C VAL A 63 -11.15 17.69 2.79
N VAL A 64 -11.19 17.27 1.53
CA VAL A 64 -12.38 16.65 0.94
C VAL A 64 -12.75 15.35 1.66
N TYR A 65 -11.77 14.52 2.04
CA TYR A 65 -12.02 13.32 2.84
C TYR A 65 -12.56 13.63 4.24
N LEU A 66 -12.11 14.70 4.89
CA LEU A 66 -12.68 15.13 6.17
C LEU A 66 -14.14 15.58 6.01
N ILE A 67 -14.48 16.28 4.93
CA ILE A 67 -15.87 16.63 4.63
C ILE A 67 -16.71 15.36 4.42
N PHE A 68 -16.22 14.40 3.63
CA PHE A 68 -16.91 13.12 3.43
C PHE A 68 -17.03 12.30 4.72
N ALA A 69 -16.08 12.39 5.64
CA ALA A 69 -16.13 11.69 6.92
C ALA A 69 -17.32 12.13 7.77
N ILE A 70 -17.77 13.40 7.67
CA ILE A 70 -18.98 13.89 8.35
C ILE A 70 -20.22 13.12 7.86
N PHE A 71 -20.25 12.72 6.59
CA PHE A 71 -21.33 11.95 5.98
C PHE A 71 -21.13 10.43 6.09
N ALA A 72 -20.14 9.96 6.85
CA ALA A 72 -19.82 8.53 6.95
C ALA A 72 -21.02 7.69 7.40
N GLY A 73 -21.85 8.19 8.32
CA GLY A 73 -23.07 7.48 8.76
C GLY A 73 -24.05 7.20 7.61
N VAL A 74 -24.23 8.17 6.71
CA VAL A 74 -25.09 8.01 5.51
C VAL A 74 -24.48 7.00 4.54
N ALA A 75 -23.17 7.09 4.30
CA ALA A 75 -22.47 6.14 3.44
C ALA A 75 -22.57 4.70 3.97
N ILE A 76 -22.42 4.52 5.28
CA ILE A 76 -22.57 3.21 5.95
C ILE A 76 -24.01 2.69 5.81
N ALA A 77 -25.02 3.54 6.01
CA ALA A 77 -26.42 3.15 5.84
C ALA A 77 -26.75 2.70 4.41
N PHE A 78 -26.16 3.36 3.40
CA PHE A 78 -26.28 2.94 2.01
C PHE A 78 -25.60 1.59 1.74
N VAL A 79 -24.40 1.38 2.29
CA VAL A 79 -23.66 0.11 2.19
C VAL A 79 -24.47 -1.04 2.80
N TYR A 80 -25.11 -0.84 3.96
CA TYR A 80 -25.93 -1.88 4.60
C TYR A 80 -27.18 -2.27 3.79
N GLN A 81 -27.70 -1.38 2.94
CA GLN A 81 -28.83 -1.68 2.06
C GLN A 81 -28.41 -2.36 0.75
N THR A 82 -27.13 -2.30 0.40
CA THR A 82 -26.62 -2.85 -0.86
C THR A 82 -26.43 -4.37 -0.74
N PRO A 83 -26.90 -5.18 -1.73
CA PRO A 83 -26.63 -6.61 -1.73
C PRO A 83 -25.12 -6.91 -1.65
N ARG A 84 -24.75 -7.82 -0.73
CA ARG A 84 -23.33 -8.15 -0.47
C ARG A 84 -22.57 -8.54 -1.73
N GLU A 85 -23.19 -9.30 -2.62
CA GLU A 85 -22.57 -9.75 -3.87
C GLU A 85 -22.19 -8.58 -4.79
N LEU A 86 -23.04 -7.54 -4.88
CA LEU A 86 -22.75 -6.35 -5.67
C LEU A 86 -21.58 -5.57 -5.08
N LEU A 87 -21.52 -5.46 -3.75
CA LEU A 87 -20.45 -4.76 -3.06
C LEU A 87 -19.10 -5.47 -3.22
N LEU A 88 -19.09 -6.81 -3.12
CA LEU A 88 -17.88 -7.61 -3.35
C LEU A 88 -17.42 -7.54 -4.80
N ALA A 89 -18.34 -7.64 -5.77
CA ALA A 89 -18.03 -7.54 -7.19
C ALA A 89 -17.47 -6.16 -7.56
N ALA A 90 -18.11 -5.08 -7.10
CA ALA A 90 -17.66 -3.71 -7.36
C ALA A 90 -16.29 -3.44 -6.72
N SER A 91 -16.08 -3.89 -5.48
CA SER A 91 -14.80 -3.75 -4.79
C SER A 91 -13.68 -4.53 -5.50
N GLY A 92 -13.95 -5.75 -5.95
CA GLY A 92 -13.00 -6.55 -6.72
C GLY A 92 -12.61 -5.89 -8.04
N LEU A 93 -13.59 -5.39 -8.80
CA LEU A 93 -13.35 -4.66 -10.05
C LEU A 93 -12.54 -3.38 -9.83
N ALA A 94 -12.83 -2.63 -8.76
CA ALA A 94 -12.08 -1.42 -8.39
C ALA A 94 -10.61 -1.72 -8.02
N LEU A 95 -10.31 -2.92 -7.52
CA LEU A 95 -8.95 -3.33 -7.15
C LEU A 95 -8.14 -3.93 -8.32
N LEU A 96 -8.77 -4.32 -9.43
CA LEU A 96 -8.06 -4.90 -10.59
C LEU A 96 -6.88 -4.05 -11.08
N PRO A 97 -6.99 -2.72 -11.26
CA PRO A 97 -5.85 -1.91 -11.71
C PRO A 97 -4.66 -1.98 -10.75
N THR A 98 -4.94 -2.03 -9.44
CA THR A 98 -3.91 -2.13 -8.40
C THR A 98 -3.19 -3.48 -8.45
N ILE A 99 -3.95 -4.56 -8.65
CA ILE A 99 -3.41 -5.91 -8.77
C ILE A 99 -2.49 -6.00 -9.99
N VAL A 100 -2.95 -5.52 -11.16
CA VAL A 100 -2.15 -5.50 -12.39
C VAL A 100 -0.86 -4.71 -12.22
N ASN A 101 -0.93 -3.51 -11.64
CA ASN A 101 0.27 -2.70 -11.39
C ASN A 101 1.24 -3.38 -10.41
N SER A 102 0.71 -4.04 -9.36
CA SER A 102 1.53 -4.78 -8.40
C SER A 102 2.26 -5.96 -9.05
N PHE A 103 1.60 -6.69 -9.96
CA PHE A 103 2.23 -7.77 -10.74
C PHE A 103 3.32 -7.27 -11.67
N ALA A 104 3.10 -6.12 -12.32
CA ALA A 104 4.11 -5.49 -13.16
C ALA A 104 5.34 -5.08 -12.32
N SER A 105 5.12 -4.35 -11.22
CA SER A 105 6.23 -3.88 -10.36
C SER A 105 6.98 -5.02 -9.66
N MET A 106 6.30 -6.08 -9.22
CA MET A 106 6.97 -7.18 -8.52
C MET A 106 7.89 -8.01 -9.44
N THR A 107 7.67 -7.96 -10.76
CA THR A 107 8.44 -8.73 -11.76
C THR A 107 9.45 -7.87 -12.55
N GLU A 108 9.55 -6.59 -12.25
CA GLU A 108 10.44 -5.64 -12.94
C GLU A 108 11.92 -6.05 -12.82
N ASN A 109 12.37 -6.42 -11.62
CA ASN A 109 13.75 -6.80 -11.35
C ASN A 109 13.95 -8.32 -11.49
N VAL A 110 14.60 -8.76 -12.57
CA VAL A 110 14.85 -10.18 -12.89
C VAL A 110 15.50 -10.94 -11.73
N GLN A 111 16.44 -10.32 -11.02
CA GLN A 111 17.18 -10.96 -9.93
C GLN A 111 16.34 -11.15 -8.66
N GLN A 112 15.21 -10.45 -8.54
CA GLN A 112 14.32 -10.48 -7.37
C GLN A 112 12.95 -11.12 -7.65
N ARG A 113 12.70 -11.58 -8.88
CA ARG A 113 11.42 -12.18 -9.30
C ARG A 113 10.98 -13.34 -8.41
N ILE A 114 11.87 -14.32 -8.17
CA ILE A 114 11.54 -15.51 -7.38
C ILE A 114 11.13 -15.13 -5.95
N PRO A 115 11.93 -14.34 -5.20
CA PRO A 115 11.51 -13.83 -3.89
C PRO A 115 10.19 -13.06 -3.92
N ALA A 116 10.00 -12.17 -4.91
CA ALA A 116 8.81 -11.34 -5.02
C ALA A 116 7.54 -12.16 -5.28
N VAL A 117 7.60 -13.16 -6.17
CA VAL A 117 6.51 -14.09 -6.44
C VAL A 117 6.17 -14.91 -5.19
N ILE A 118 7.17 -15.39 -4.46
CA ILE A 118 6.95 -16.15 -3.21
C ILE A 118 6.30 -15.27 -2.14
N THR A 119 6.78 -14.03 -1.96
CA THR A 119 6.11 -13.03 -1.09
C THR A 119 4.64 -12.89 -1.47
N PHE A 120 4.34 -12.71 -2.76
CA PHE A 120 2.97 -12.56 -3.24
C PHE A 120 2.11 -13.79 -2.96
N LEU A 121 2.60 -14.99 -3.27
CA LEU A 121 1.87 -16.25 -3.06
C LEU A 121 1.59 -16.51 -1.57
N VAL A 122 2.55 -16.22 -0.69
CA VAL A 122 2.33 -16.35 0.75
C VAL A 122 1.35 -15.27 1.22
N ALA A 123 1.42 -14.04 0.72
CA ALA A 123 0.49 -12.98 1.09
C ALA A 123 -0.96 -13.31 0.71
N SER A 124 -1.18 -13.98 -0.44
CA SER A 124 -2.50 -14.38 -0.91
C SER A 124 -3.03 -15.69 -0.31
N SER A 125 -2.19 -16.47 0.37
CA SER A 125 -2.51 -17.82 0.86
C SER A 125 -3.49 -17.90 2.04
N ALA A 126 -3.98 -16.77 2.56
CA ALA A 126 -4.83 -16.68 3.77
C ALA A 126 -4.26 -17.39 5.03
N VAL A 127 -2.96 -17.73 5.02
CA VAL A 127 -2.29 -18.44 6.11
C VAL A 127 -2.22 -17.56 7.35
N THR A 128 -2.56 -18.15 8.50
CA THR A 128 -2.42 -17.53 9.81
C THR A 128 -1.66 -18.48 10.71
N PHE A 129 -0.54 -18.01 11.27
CA PHE A 129 0.25 -18.74 12.25
C PHE A 129 0.43 -17.87 13.48
N PHE A 130 0.25 -18.44 14.68
CA PHE A 130 0.39 -17.73 15.96
C PHE A 130 -0.46 -16.44 16.06
N SER A 131 -1.66 -16.45 15.47
CA SER A 131 -2.53 -15.27 15.35
C SER A 131 -1.94 -14.11 14.54
N VAL A 132 -0.86 -14.35 13.79
CA VAL A 132 -0.25 -13.40 12.87
C VAL A 132 -0.67 -13.74 11.44
N GLY A 133 -1.20 -12.75 10.73
CA GLY A 133 -1.70 -12.88 9.36
C GLY A 133 -0.62 -13.09 8.30
N ALA A 134 -1.06 -13.53 7.12
CA ALA A 134 -0.24 -13.89 5.98
C ALA A 134 0.77 -12.80 5.54
N ALA A 135 0.42 -11.52 5.70
CA ALA A 135 1.27 -10.40 5.27
C ALA A 135 2.64 -10.39 5.97
N PHE A 136 2.71 -10.74 7.26
CA PHE A 136 3.98 -10.83 7.98
C PHE A 136 4.82 -12.00 7.46
N TRP A 137 4.20 -13.17 7.33
CA TRP A 137 4.86 -14.39 6.86
C TRP A 137 5.34 -14.24 5.42
N ALA A 138 4.60 -13.53 4.58
CA ALA A 138 4.98 -13.20 3.22
C ALA A 138 6.30 -12.42 3.15
N ILE A 139 6.43 -11.38 3.96
CA ILE A 139 7.67 -10.60 4.03
C ILE A 139 8.81 -11.49 4.55
N LEU A 140 8.57 -12.28 5.60
CA LEU A 140 9.58 -13.15 6.19
C LEU A 140 10.10 -14.20 5.18
N THR A 141 9.20 -14.91 4.50
CA THR A 141 9.57 -15.94 3.50
C THR A 141 10.22 -15.31 2.28
N GLY A 142 9.70 -14.17 1.79
CA GLY A 142 10.29 -13.40 0.71
C GLY A 142 11.72 -12.97 1.00
N LEU A 143 11.96 -12.41 2.18
CA LEU A 143 13.30 -12.00 2.63
C LEU A 143 14.22 -13.21 2.84
N ALA A 144 13.71 -14.32 3.38
CA ALA A 144 14.48 -15.55 3.54
C ALA A 144 14.97 -16.09 2.19
N VAL A 145 14.08 -16.18 1.19
CA VAL A 145 14.45 -16.63 -0.16
C VAL A 145 15.40 -15.64 -0.83
N LEU A 146 15.17 -14.34 -0.70
CA LEU A 146 16.08 -13.32 -1.21
C LEU A 146 17.47 -13.45 -0.58
N GLY A 147 17.54 -13.69 0.73
CA GLY A 147 18.78 -13.94 1.47
C GLY A 147 19.51 -15.18 0.97
N LEU A 148 18.81 -16.31 0.85
CA LEU A 148 19.36 -17.56 0.33
C LEU A 148 19.92 -17.42 -1.09
N LEU A 149 19.19 -16.74 -1.99
CA LEU A 149 19.65 -16.51 -3.37
C LEU A 149 20.85 -15.56 -3.44
N LYS A 150 20.95 -14.60 -2.53
CA LYS A 150 22.14 -13.74 -2.41
C LYS A 150 23.35 -14.50 -1.88
N LEU A 151 23.16 -15.39 -0.90
CA LEU A 151 24.22 -16.22 -0.33
C LEU A 151 24.74 -17.28 -1.33
N LYS A 152 23.84 -17.81 -2.18
CA LYS A 152 24.17 -18.82 -3.19
C LYS A 152 24.83 -18.25 -4.45
N LYS A 153 25.06 -16.94 -4.56
CA LYS A 153 26.01 -16.37 -5.53
C LYS A 153 27.40 -16.34 -4.89
N PRO A 154 28.24 -17.37 -5.05
CA PRO A 154 29.58 -17.34 -4.50
C PRO A 154 30.36 -16.28 -5.28
N LYS A 155 31.23 -15.58 -4.56
CA LYS A 155 32.20 -14.59 -5.01
C LYS A 155 33.30 -15.16 -5.94
N PHE A 156 33.00 -16.16 -6.78
CA PHE A 156 34.00 -16.97 -7.48
C PHE A 156 34.27 -16.59 -8.95
N LEU A 157 33.79 -15.44 -9.41
CA LEU A 157 34.18 -14.87 -10.70
C LEU A 157 34.59 -13.40 -10.51
N LYS A 158 35.81 -13.23 -10.00
CA LYS A 158 36.65 -12.06 -10.28
C LYS A 158 37.95 -12.58 -10.89
#